data_AF-A0AAJ0SGH5-F1
#
_entry.id   AF-A0AAJ0SGH5-F1
#
_cell.length_a   1.000
_cell.length_b   1.000
_cell.length_c   1.000
_cell.angle_alpha   90.00
_cell.angle_beta   90.00
_cell.angle_gamma   90.00
#
_symmetry.space_group_name_H-M   'P 1'
#
loop_
_entity.id
_entity.type
_entity.pdbx_description
1 polymer ?
#
loop_
_entity_poly.entity_id
_entity_poly.type
_entity_poly.pdbx_seq_one_letter_code
_entity_poly.pdbx_strand_id
1 'polypeptide(L)'
;MKKLADSFVSAIKDNNFHDVAKENIEAVIDSFLQEGMVKDIPFLNSLIGLLKTGINVKEQLFLKKIIKFLIYSETATPEERLKIIEEIDSSKEYRIKVGEKLLYLIDKCDDYDKAGILGYLFKAVNERKLKYNDFLKCSLVLDKCLVSELDLFLKDDRSLYTVESDSDLLNWGLLAFAPFEVTLNNSELNVPKLEGGQLELKISDAGALLKLHLGDYLQDRGNELGISRMELSEIQQYLDKLEQYPEHKRFILIKEYMVHLCNNFKISDDDFNNLLTAILYNVPFLIYDLHTSINAYYKIQTKKGNDYNIGRWQKFYNSRNGSQII
;
A
#
# COMPACT_ATOMS: atom_id res chain seq x y z
N MET A 1 -13.23 16.99 22.99
CA MET A 1 -12.11 16.09 22.65
C MET A 1 -12.09 14.84 23.52
N LYS A 2 -11.94 14.91 24.86
CA LYS A 2 -11.88 13.72 25.74
C LYS A 2 -13.01 12.70 25.53
N LYS A 3 -14.29 13.13 25.50
CA LYS A 3 -15.44 12.23 25.24
C LYS A 3 -15.35 11.51 23.88
N LEU A 4 -14.87 12.20 22.85
CA LEU A 4 -14.69 11.63 21.51
C LEU A 4 -13.58 10.57 21.52
N ALA A 5 -12.46 10.86 22.18
CA ALA A 5 -11.37 9.91 22.36
C ALA A 5 -11.81 8.68 23.14
N ASP A 6 -12.56 8.86 24.23
CA ASP A 6 -13.08 7.73 25.03
C ASP A 6 -14.05 6.86 24.20
N SER A 7 -14.97 7.46 23.44
CA SER A 7 -15.86 6.73 22.54
C SER A 7 -15.11 6.03 21.40
N PHE A 8 -14.09 6.67 20.84
CA PHE A 8 -13.24 6.07 19.80
C PHE A 8 -12.43 4.89 20.33
N VAL A 9 -11.86 5.00 21.53
CA VAL A 9 -11.17 3.90 22.21
C VAL A 9 -12.12 2.74 22.48
N SER A 10 -13.37 3.01 22.88
CA SER A 10 -14.40 1.95 23.01
C SER A 10 -14.70 1.28 21.67
N ALA A 11 -14.74 2.03 20.57
CA ALA A 11 -14.93 1.48 19.23
C ALA A 11 -13.78 0.57 18.80
N ILE A 12 -12.52 0.97 19.04
CA ILE A 12 -11.33 0.15 18.75
C ILE A 12 -11.37 -1.19 19.50
N LYS A 13 -12.00 -1.24 20.67
CA LYS A 13 -12.08 -2.44 21.52
C LYS A 13 -13.14 -3.44 21.06
N ASP A 14 -14.06 -3.05 20.19
CA ASP A 14 -15.19 -3.88 19.76
C ASP A 14 -14.81 -4.80 18.57
N ASN A 15 -15.53 -5.90 18.39
CA ASN A 15 -15.32 -6.95 17.36
C ASN A 15 -16.32 -6.89 16.20
N ASN A 16 -17.09 -5.81 16.12
CA ASN A 16 -18.26 -5.74 15.25
C ASN A 16 -17.96 -5.22 13.83
N PHE A 17 -16.68 -5.07 13.44
CA PHE A 17 -16.34 -4.59 12.09
C PHE A 17 -16.08 -5.72 11.10
N HIS A 18 -15.92 -6.95 11.59
CA HIS A 18 -15.55 -8.09 10.74
C HIS A 18 -16.65 -8.45 9.74
N ASP A 19 -17.92 -8.19 10.07
CA ASP A 19 -19.03 -8.41 9.15
C ASP A 19 -19.21 -7.26 8.15
N VAL A 20 -18.75 -6.05 8.51
CA VAL A 20 -18.74 -4.86 7.64
C VAL A 20 -17.66 -4.98 6.56
N ALA A 21 -16.54 -5.63 6.87
CA ALA A 21 -15.41 -5.80 5.95
C ALA A 21 -15.65 -6.82 4.82
N LYS A 22 -16.69 -7.68 4.93
CA LYS A 22 -17.03 -8.69 3.91
C LYS A 22 -17.76 -8.11 2.70
N GLU A 23 -18.39 -6.95 2.86
CA GLU A 23 -19.09 -6.24 1.79
C GLU A 23 -18.23 -5.08 1.29
N ASN A 24 -18.60 -4.49 0.14
CA ASN A 24 -17.88 -3.36 -0.42
C ASN A 24 -17.82 -2.20 0.60
N ILE A 25 -16.69 -2.06 1.28
CA ILE A 25 -16.46 -1.13 2.39
C ILE A 25 -16.85 0.30 2.00
N GLU A 26 -16.60 0.69 0.75
CA GLU A 26 -16.97 2.03 0.27
C GLU A 26 -18.47 2.21 0.16
N ALA A 27 -19.18 1.25 -0.43
CA ALA A 27 -20.64 1.29 -0.54
C ALA A 27 -21.31 1.28 0.85
N VAL A 28 -20.76 0.54 1.81
CA VAL A 28 -21.26 0.52 3.19
C VAL A 28 -21.03 1.88 3.86
N ILE A 29 -19.85 2.47 3.71
CA ILE A 29 -19.57 3.79 4.28
C ILE A 29 -20.44 4.87 3.64
N ASP A 30 -20.62 4.83 2.32
CA ASP A 30 -21.40 5.85 1.60
C ASP A 30 -22.90 5.73 1.90
N SER A 31 -23.45 4.52 1.94
CA SER A 31 -24.83 4.28 2.40
C SER A 31 -25.00 4.72 3.86
N PHE A 32 -24.03 4.43 4.73
CA PHE A 32 -24.05 4.87 6.12
C PHE A 32 -24.08 6.41 6.27
N LEU A 33 -23.28 7.12 5.47
CA LEU A 33 -23.23 8.59 5.49
C LEU A 33 -24.49 9.25 4.89
N GLN A 34 -25.15 8.60 3.92
CA GLN A 34 -26.34 9.13 3.27
C GLN A 34 -27.64 8.80 4.03
N GLU A 35 -27.79 7.57 4.52
CA GLU A 35 -29.03 7.07 5.12
C GLU A 35 -29.08 7.28 6.64
N GLY A 36 -27.96 7.64 7.26
CA GLY A 36 -27.89 8.12 8.64
C GLY A 36 -28.14 7.07 9.74
N MET A 37 -28.34 5.80 9.37
CA MET A 37 -28.56 4.70 10.32
C MET A 37 -28.02 3.37 9.78
N VAL A 38 -26.89 2.91 10.32
CA VAL A 38 -26.63 1.46 10.40
C VAL A 38 -27.03 1.03 11.80
N LYS A 39 -28.12 0.26 11.89
CA LYS A 39 -28.66 -0.24 13.16
C LYS A 39 -27.72 -1.24 13.85
N ASP A 40 -26.78 -1.80 13.09
CA ASP A 40 -26.00 -2.97 13.51
C ASP A 40 -24.61 -2.61 14.08
N ILE A 41 -24.27 -1.32 14.18
CA ILE A 41 -22.96 -0.88 14.70
C ILE A 41 -23.13 0.15 15.84
N PRO A 42 -23.35 -0.30 17.09
CA PRO A 42 -23.75 0.55 18.21
C PRO A 42 -22.79 1.71 18.55
N PHE A 43 -21.48 1.53 18.40
CA PHE A 43 -20.51 2.57 18.76
C PHE A 43 -20.40 3.67 17.70
N LEU A 44 -20.70 3.40 16.42
CA LEU A 44 -20.71 4.45 15.37
C LEU A 44 -21.81 5.47 15.64
N ASN A 45 -22.97 5.02 16.14
CA ASN A 45 -24.06 5.90 16.56
C ASN A 45 -23.65 6.82 17.72
N SER A 46 -22.77 6.35 18.61
CA SER A 46 -22.21 7.15 19.71
C SER A 46 -21.20 8.19 19.19
N LEU A 47 -20.32 7.79 18.27
CA LEU A 47 -19.35 8.67 17.63
C LEU A 47 -20.03 9.79 16.84
N ILE A 48 -21.03 9.44 16.01
CA ILE A 48 -21.87 10.41 15.29
C ILE A 48 -22.63 11.29 16.29
N GLY A 49 -23.20 10.71 17.34
CA GLY A 49 -23.90 11.45 18.39
C GLY A 49 -23.07 12.59 19.00
N LEU A 50 -21.75 12.44 19.05
CA LEU A 50 -20.82 13.48 19.49
C LEU A 50 -20.48 14.51 18.40
N LEU A 51 -20.70 14.18 17.13
CA LEU A 51 -20.52 15.06 15.95
C LEU A 51 -21.85 15.74 15.51
N LYS A 52 -22.99 15.49 16.19
CA LYS A 52 -24.37 15.78 15.72
C LYS A 52 -24.83 17.25 15.61
N THR A 53 -23.94 18.24 15.60
CA THR A 53 -24.34 19.62 15.28
C THR A 53 -24.10 19.94 13.82
N GLY A 54 -25.06 19.58 12.96
CA GLY A 54 -25.06 19.94 11.54
C GLY A 54 -23.80 19.46 10.81
N ILE A 55 -23.73 18.15 10.56
CA ILE A 55 -22.55 17.51 9.96
C ILE A 55 -22.18 18.21 8.66
N ASN A 56 -21.14 19.03 8.71
CA ASN A 56 -20.59 19.66 7.52
C ASN A 56 -19.72 18.64 6.77
N VAL A 57 -19.36 18.96 5.51
CA VAL A 57 -18.56 18.06 4.66
C VAL A 57 -17.28 17.59 5.36
N LYS A 58 -16.63 18.45 6.15
CA LYS A 58 -15.40 18.10 6.88
C LYS A 58 -15.65 17.00 7.92
N GLU A 59 -16.75 17.06 8.65
CA GLU A 59 -17.12 16.05 9.64
C GLU A 59 -17.51 14.72 8.99
N GLN A 60 -18.17 14.74 7.83
CA GLN A 60 -18.45 13.52 7.04
C GLN A 60 -17.15 12.86 6.57
N LEU A 61 -16.22 13.65 6.02
CA LEU A 61 -14.92 13.15 5.58
C LEU A 61 -14.11 12.59 6.75
N PHE A 62 -14.10 13.27 7.89
CA PHE A 62 -13.41 12.78 9.08
C PHE A 62 -14.01 11.46 9.60
N LEU A 63 -15.33 11.33 9.58
CA LEU A 63 -16.00 10.08 9.96
C LEU A 63 -15.67 8.94 8.98
N LYS A 64 -15.63 9.19 7.67
CA LYS A 64 -15.19 8.21 6.65
C LYS A 64 -13.78 7.70 6.97
N LYS A 65 -12.86 8.59 7.35
CA LYS A 65 -11.50 8.23 7.79
C LYS A 65 -11.49 7.37 9.06
N ILE A 66 -12.28 7.73 10.07
CA ILE A 66 -12.40 6.92 11.30
C ILE A 66 -12.92 5.51 11.01
N ILE A 67 -13.98 5.39 10.21
CA ILE A 67 -14.56 4.07 9.88
C ILE A 67 -13.54 3.21 9.14
N LYS A 68 -12.86 3.77 8.13
CA LYS A 68 -11.83 3.04 7.37
C LYS A 68 -10.68 2.59 8.28
N PHE A 69 -10.21 3.44 9.18
CA PHE A 69 -9.20 3.05 10.18
C PHE A 69 -9.66 1.86 11.03
N LEU A 70 -10.88 1.92 11.56
CA LEU A 70 -11.39 0.89 12.47
C LEU A 70 -11.51 -0.47 11.78
N ILE A 71 -12.03 -0.50 10.55
CA ILE A 71 -12.15 -1.70 9.72
C ILE A 71 -10.79 -2.40 9.52
N TYR A 72 -9.73 -1.65 9.20
CA TYR A 72 -8.41 -2.26 8.96
C TYR A 72 -7.60 -2.53 10.24
N SER A 73 -8.02 -2.00 11.38
CA SER A 73 -7.33 -2.18 12.67
C SER A 73 -7.67 -3.48 13.42
N GLU A 74 -8.69 -4.20 12.94
CA GLU A 74 -9.31 -5.35 13.62
C GLU A 74 -8.63 -6.67 13.26
N THR A 75 -8.02 -7.36 14.24
CA THR A 75 -7.64 -8.79 14.17
C THR A 75 -7.25 -9.41 15.52
N ALA A 76 -6.78 -8.62 16.48
CA ALA A 76 -6.45 -9.11 17.83
C ALA A 76 -7.72 -9.28 18.68
N THR A 77 -7.71 -10.13 19.71
CA THR A 77 -8.88 -10.24 20.60
C THR A 77 -9.13 -8.92 21.33
N PRO A 78 -10.37 -8.63 21.77
CA PRO A 78 -10.65 -7.45 22.58
C PRO A 78 -9.74 -7.33 23.81
N GLU A 79 -9.41 -8.45 24.46
CA GLU A 79 -8.52 -8.44 25.63
C GLU A 79 -7.08 -8.07 25.28
N GLU A 80 -6.56 -8.56 24.15
CA GLU A 80 -5.20 -8.24 23.70
C GLU A 80 -5.06 -6.77 23.30
N ARG A 81 -6.06 -6.24 22.59
CA ARG A 81 -6.13 -4.80 22.25
C ARG A 81 -6.17 -3.92 23.49
N LEU A 82 -6.98 -4.31 24.48
CA LEU A 82 -7.07 -3.62 25.77
C LEU A 82 -5.71 -3.53 26.45
N LYS A 83 -5.01 -4.66 26.58
CA LYS A 83 -3.70 -4.70 27.22
C LYS A 83 -2.69 -3.81 26.50
N ILE A 84 -2.66 -3.83 25.17
CA ILE A 84 -1.72 -3.01 24.40
C ILE A 84 -2.02 -1.53 24.55
N ILE A 85 -3.29 -1.13 24.51
CA ILE A 85 -3.72 0.25 24.75
C ILE A 85 -3.30 0.71 26.16
N GLU A 86 -3.52 -0.11 27.19
CA GLU A 86 -3.15 0.18 28.57
C GLU A 86 -1.62 0.22 28.78
N GLU A 87 -0.88 -0.69 28.16
CA GLU A 87 0.60 -0.70 28.13
C GLU A 87 1.15 0.60 27.54
N ILE A 88 0.57 1.08 26.45
CA ILE A 88 0.98 2.34 25.80
C ILE A 88 0.60 3.55 26.68
N ASP A 89 -0.63 3.61 27.19
CA ASP A 89 -1.14 4.74 27.97
C ASP A 89 -0.48 4.86 29.36
N SER A 90 0.00 3.76 29.93
CA SER A 90 0.74 3.74 31.20
C SER A 90 2.23 4.02 31.05
N SER A 91 2.76 4.00 29.83
CA SER A 91 4.16 4.33 29.56
C SER A 91 4.45 5.81 29.80
N LYS A 92 5.58 6.10 30.48
CA LYS A 92 6.08 7.47 30.64
C LYS A 92 6.68 8.04 29.35
N GLU A 93 6.89 7.21 28.34
CA GLU A 93 7.45 7.60 27.04
C GLU A 93 6.48 8.48 26.24
N TYR A 94 5.17 8.25 26.37
CA TYR A 94 4.14 8.92 25.58
C TYR A 94 3.31 9.87 26.42
N ARG A 95 3.30 11.15 26.05
CA ARG A 95 2.57 12.20 26.78
C ARG A 95 1.08 12.28 26.45
N ILE A 96 0.68 11.71 25.32
CA ILE A 96 -0.69 11.75 24.79
C ILE A 96 -1.22 10.33 24.80
N LYS A 97 -2.45 10.15 25.29
CA LYS A 97 -3.12 8.85 25.26
C LYS A 97 -3.27 8.33 23.83
N VAL A 98 -3.17 7.03 23.65
CA VAL A 98 -3.20 6.37 22.34
C VAL A 98 -4.46 6.75 21.55
N GLY A 99 -5.63 6.79 22.18
CA GLY A 99 -6.88 7.16 21.52
C GLY A 99 -6.86 8.59 20.97
N GLU A 100 -6.36 9.55 21.75
CA GLU A 100 -6.23 10.93 21.30
C GLU A 100 -5.15 11.06 20.21
N LYS A 101 -4.02 10.37 20.37
CA LYS A 101 -2.95 10.35 19.38
C LYS A 101 -3.42 9.79 18.04
N LEU A 102 -4.19 8.70 18.05
CA LEU A 102 -4.77 8.09 16.85
C LEU A 102 -5.76 9.05 16.17
N LEU A 103 -6.62 9.75 16.91
CA LEU A 103 -7.50 10.76 16.32
C LEU A 103 -6.72 11.89 15.63
N TYR A 104 -5.61 12.36 16.20
CA TYR A 104 -4.72 13.32 15.53
C TYR A 104 -4.12 12.78 14.24
N LEU A 105 -3.73 11.50 14.22
CA LEU A 105 -3.15 10.87 13.04
C LEU A 105 -4.20 10.68 11.93
N ILE A 106 -5.42 10.28 12.29
CA ILE A 106 -6.56 10.12 11.36
C ILE A 106 -6.99 11.47 10.79
N ASP A 107 -6.99 12.54 11.59
CA ASP A 107 -7.37 13.87 11.12
C ASP A 107 -6.37 14.39 10.08
N LYS A 108 -5.08 14.06 10.25
CA LYS A 108 -3.99 14.41 9.34
C LYS A 108 -4.03 13.71 7.99
N CYS A 109 -4.59 12.50 7.91
CA CYS A 109 -4.78 11.83 6.62
C CYS A 109 -5.60 12.73 5.68
N ASP A 110 -5.08 12.99 4.49
CA ASP A 110 -5.73 13.77 3.42
C ASP A 110 -6.93 13.03 2.83
N ASP A 111 -6.89 11.70 2.81
CA ASP A 111 -7.99 10.83 2.37
C ASP A 111 -8.26 9.66 3.35
N TYR A 112 -9.28 8.87 3.01
CA TYR A 112 -9.64 7.69 3.79
C TYR A 112 -8.73 6.49 3.52
N ASP A 113 -8.06 6.41 2.37
CA ASP A 113 -7.15 5.30 2.07
C ASP A 113 -5.95 5.33 2.99
N LYS A 114 -5.35 6.49 3.24
CA LYS A 114 -4.32 6.66 4.29
C LYS A 114 -4.84 6.30 5.67
N ALA A 115 -6.08 6.65 6.01
CA ALA A 115 -6.64 6.26 7.29
C ALA A 115 -6.79 4.73 7.41
N GLY A 116 -7.12 4.04 6.32
CA GLY A 116 -7.09 2.59 6.21
C GLY A 116 -5.69 2.00 6.37
N ILE A 117 -4.68 2.55 5.69
CA ILE A 117 -3.27 2.16 5.85
C ILE A 117 -2.82 2.32 7.30
N LEU A 118 -3.18 3.44 7.93
CA LEU A 118 -2.90 3.70 9.34
C LEU A 118 -3.56 2.66 10.25
N GLY A 119 -4.81 2.28 9.97
CA GLY A 119 -5.51 1.19 10.64
C GLY A 119 -4.75 -0.14 10.52
N TYR A 120 -4.30 -0.47 9.31
CA TYR A 120 -3.53 -1.68 9.03
C TYR A 120 -2.18 -1.73 9.76
N LEU A 121 -1.48 -0.59 9.87
CA LEU A 121 -0.25 -0.51 10.66
C LEU A 121 -0.55 -0.64 12.16
N PHE A 122 -1.65 -0.05 12.65
CA PHE A 122 -2.04 -0.17 14.05
C PHE A 122 -2.48 -1.59 14.40
N LYS A 123 -3.08 -2.31 13.45
CA LYS A 123 -3.31 -3.76 13.56
C LYS A 123 -2.01 -4.52 13.85
N ALA A 124 -0.93 -4.21 13.14
CA ALA A 124 0.38 -4.82 13.41
C ALA A 124 0.91 -4.48 14.82
N VAL A 125 0.56 -3.31 15.38
CA VAL A 125 0.84 -2.98 16.79
C VAL A 125 0.03 -3.86 17.73
N ASN A 126 -1.28 -4.02 17.46
CA ASN A 126 -2.18 -4.88 18.24
C ASN A 126 -1.75 -6.36 18.20
N GLU A 127 -1.13 -6.80 17.11
CA GLU A 127 -0.57 -8.15 16.95
C GLU A 127 0.88 -8.27 17.48
N ARG A 128 1.43 -7.21 18.10
CA ARG A 128 2.83 -7.12 18.57
C ARG A 128 3.89 -7.38 17.50
N LYS A 129 3.52 -7.21 16.22
CA LYS A 129 4.44 -7.31 15.07
C LYS A 129 5.17 -6.00 14.78
N LEU A 130 4.59 -4.88 15.21
CA LEU A 130 5.15 -3.53 15.04
C LEU A 130 5.17 -2.81 16.41
N LYS A 131 6.30 -2.21 16.78
CA LYS A 131 6.38 -1.40 18.01
C LYS A 131 5.60 -0.09 17.83
N TYR A 132 5.01 0.42 18.91
CA TYR A 132 4.23 1.66 18.84
C TYR A 132 5.06 2.87 18.35
N ASN A 133 6.31 3.03 18.81
CA ASN A 133 7.18 4.10 18.31
C ASN A 133 7.49 3.97 16.81
N ASP A 134 7.64 2.74 16.30
CA ASP A 134 7.87 2.48 14.88
C ASP A 134 6.60 2.73 14.06
N PHE A 135 5.41 2.40 14.60
CA PHE A 135 4.12 2.85 14.06
C PHE A 135 4.04 4.38 13.96
N LEU A 136 4.48 5.12 14.99
CA LEU A 136 4.51 6.57 14.94
C LEU A 136 5.45 7.09 13.85
N LYS A 137 6.63 6.48 13.65
CA LYS A 137 7.53 6.82 12.53
C LYS A 137 6.85 6.59 11.17
N CYS A 138 6.23 5.43 10.97
CA CYS A 138 5.48 5.13 9.74
C CYS A 138 4.34 6.15 9.52
N SER A 139 3.63 6.53 10.58
CA SER A 139 2.54 7.52 10.50
C SER A 139 3.01 8.90 10.04
N LEU A 140 4.24 9.29 10.39
CA LEU A 140 4.84 10.56 9.96
C LEU A 140 5.22 10.55 8.47
N VAL A 141 5.65 9.41 7.94
CA VAL A 141 5.91 9.25 6.51
C VAL A 141 4.61 9.22 5.72
N LEU A 142 3.61 8.49 6.23
CA LEU A 142 2.28 8.40 5.62
C LEU A 142 1.58 9.76 5.52
N ASP A 143 1.71 10.62 6.55
CA ASP A 143 1.21 12.01 6.55
C ASP A 143 1.74 12.80 5.34
N LYS A 144 3.02 12.60 4.98
CA LYS A 144 3.70 13.39 3.94
C LYS A 144 3.56 12.82 2.53
N CYS A 145 3.53 11.50 2.39
CA CYS A 145 3.61 10.82 1.09
C CYS A 145 2.23 10.73 0.43
N LEU A 146 2.13 10.90 -0.88
CA LEU A 146 0.89 10.62 -1.63
C LEU A 146 0.62 9.10 -1.63
N VAL A 147 -0.64 8.69 -1.50
CA VAL A 147 -1.00 7.24 -1.48
C VAL A 147 -0.52 6.53 -2.74
N SER A 148 -0.72 7.13 -3.91
CA SER A 148 -0.28 6.56 -5.19
C SER A 148 1.23 6.34 -5.27
N GLU A 149 2.01 7.22 -4.64
CA GLU A 149 3.47 7.15 -4.64
C GLU A 149 3.98 6.17 -3.58
N LEU A 150 3.29 6.06 -2.44
CA LEU A 150 3.52 5.01 -1.47
C LEU A 150 3.26 3.63 -2.11
N ASP A 151 2.17 3.47 -2.85
CA ASP A 151 1.84 2.23 -3.55
C ASP A 151 2.94 1.82 -4.54
N LEU A 152 3.44 2.77 -5.34
CA LEU A 152 4.58 2.56 -6.23
C LEU A 152 5.84 2.15 -5.46
N PHE A 153 6.19 2.90 -4.42
CA PHE A 153 7.38 2.63 -3.60
C PHE A 153 7.32 1.23 -2.98
N LEU A 154 6.17 0.82 -2.46
CA LEU A 154 6.02 -0.48 -1.82
C LEU A 154 6.24 -1.64 -2.80
N LYS A 155 5.86 -1.46 -4.08
CA LYS A 155 6.06 -2.41 -5.19
C LYS A 155 7.45 -2.33 -5.85
N ASP A 156 8.24 -1.33 -5.47
CA ASP A 156 9.56 -1.10 -6.04
C ASP A 156 10.60 -2.10 -5.46
N ASP A 157 11.16 -2.95 -6.31
CA ASP A 157 12.15 -3.95 -5.91
C ASP A 157 13.59 -3.42 -6.01
N ARG A 158 13.80 -2.14 -6.35
CA ARG A 158 15.13 -1.52 -6.43
C ARG A 158 15.82 -1.51 -5.07
N SER A 159 17.11 -1.82 -5.10
CA SER A 159 18.03 -1.73 -3.96
C SER A 159 18.85 -0.43 -3.93
N LEU A 160 18.87 0.30 -5.05
CA LEU A 160 19.64 1.54 -5.23
C LEU A 160 18.73 2.66 -5.73
N TYR A 161 18.87 3.83 -5.12
CA TYR A 161 18.09 5.03 -5.39
C TYR A 161 19.05 6.22 -5.52
N THR A 162 18.66 7.22 -6.30
CA THR A 162 19.50 8.40 -6.57
C THR A 162 18.78 9.68 -6.17
N VAL A 163 19.53 10.70 -5.77
CA VAL A 163 18.94 12.02 -5.45
C VAL A 163 18.23 12.63 -6.66
N GLU A 164 18.76 12.44 -7.87
CA GLU A 164 18.21 12.99 -9.10
C GLU A 164 16.83 12.41 -9.45
N SER A 165 16.65 11.10 -9.28
CA SER A 165 15.40 10.42 -9.67
C SER A 165 14.40 10.25 -8.51
N ASP A 166 14.88 10.24 -7.27
CA ASP A 166 14.10 9.78 -6.11
C ASP A 166 14.02 10.83 -4.97
N SER A 167 14.24 12.12 -5.28
CA SER A 167 14.20 13.22 -4.30
C SER A 167 12.89 13.30 -3.53
N ASP A 168 11.77 12.97 -4.17
CA ASP A 168 10.45 13.02 -3.51
C ASP A 168 10.30 11.93 -2.44
N LEU A 169 10.76 10.71 -2.74
CA LEU A 169 10.78 9.61 -1.78
C LEU A 169 11.70 9.92 -0.60
N LEU A 170 12.82 10.60 -0.84
CA LEU A 170 13.68 11.13 0.22
C LEU A 170 12.95 12.20 1.07
N ASN A 171 12.30 13.17 0.42
CA ASN A 171 11.59 14.27 1.09
C ASN A 171 10.44 13.77 1.98
N TRP A 172 9.73 12.72 1.55
CA TRP A 172 8.69 12.08 2.35
C TRP A 172 9.23 11.20 3.48
N GLY A 173 10.52 10.87 3.45
CA GLY A 173 11.18 10.04 4.44
C GLY A 173 11.09 8.53 4.18
N LEU A 174 10.72 8.12 2.96
CA LEU A 174 10.78 6.73 2.50
C LEU A 174 12.22 6.29 2.23
N LEU A 175 13.06 7.23 1.80
CA LEU A 175 14.50 7.05 1.63
C LEU A 175 15.31 7.84 2.66
N ALA A 176 16.58 7.48 2.78
CA ALA A 176 17.59 8.16 3.57
C ALA A 176 18.92 8.15 2.81
N PHE A 177 19.84 9.04 3.16
CA PHE A 177 21.18 9.00 2.61
C PHE A 177 21.87 7.68 2.97
N ALA A 178 22.46 7.04 1.96
CA ALA A 178 23.41 5.97 2.18
C ALA A 178 24.69 6.55 2.84
N PRO A 179 25.45 5.73 3.58
CA PRO A 179 26.78 6.15 4.04
C PRO A 179 27.61 6.67 2.87
N PHE A 180 28.19 7.85 3.03
CA PHE A 180 29.05 8.47 2.02
C PHE A 180 30.49 8.05 2.26
N GLU A 181 31.03 7.21 1.40
CA GLU A 181 32.43 6.80 1.42
C GLU A 181 33.14 7.29 0.16
N VAL A 182 34.34 7.85 0.34
CA VAL A 182 35.23 8.22 -0.76
C VAL A 182 36.54 7.47 -0.53
N THR A 183 36.88 6.60 -1.46
CA THR A 183 38.12 5.84 -1.43
C THR A 183 39.10 6.38 -2.46
N LEU A 184 40.35 6.56 -2.03
CA LEU A 184 41.46 6.92 -2.89
C LEU A 184 42.22 5.64 -3.23
N ASN A 185 42.04 5.16 -4.46
CA ASN A 185 42.77 4.00 -4.95
C ASN A 185 43.97 4.47 -5.78
N ASN A 186 45.17 4.15 -5.32
CA ASN A 186 46.39 4.33 -6.11
C ASN A 186 46.39 3.27 -7.21
N SER A 187 46.05 3.68 -8.43
CA SER A 187 46.14 2.80 -9.59
C SER A 187 47.61 2.48 -9.92
N GLU A 188 47.86 1.35 -10.59
CA GLU A 188 49.20 0.95 -11.06
C GLU A 188 49.88 2.00 -11.98
N LEU A 189 49.13 3.00 -12.45
CA LEU A 189 49.57 4.06 -13.37
C LEU A 189 49.99 5.36 -12.66
N ASN A 190 50.17 5.40 -11.33
CA ASN A 190 50.52 6.61 -10.55
C ASN A 190 49.51 7.78 -10.69
N VAL A 191 48.29 7.51 -11.15
CA VAL A 191 47.19 8.48 -11.13
C VAL A 191 46.21 8.05 -10.02
N PRO A 192 46.01 8.85 -8.96
CA PRO A 192 45.03 8.53 -7.93
C PRO A 192 43.64 8.53 -8.55
N LYS A 193 42.93 7.39 -8.44
CA LYS A 193 41.54 7.26 -8.87
C LYS A 193 40.65 7.44 -7.64
N LEU A 194 39.78 8.44 -7.68
CA LEU A 194 38.71 8.62 -6.71
C LEU A 194 37.61 7.62 -7.06
N GLU A 195 37.26 6.75 -6.12
CA GLU A 195 36.07 5.92 -6.17
C GLU A 195 35.08 6.39 -5.09
N GLY A 196 33.79 6.42 -5.43
CA GLY A 196 32.76 7.09 -4.63
C GLY A 196 32.52 8.55 -5.03
N GLY A 197 31.85 9.32 -4.16
CA GLY A 197 31.55 10.74 -4.39
C GLY A 197 30.15 11.03 -4.95
N GLN A 198 29.37 10.00 -5.29
CA GLN A 198 27.94 10.15 -5.59
C GLN A 198 27.10 10.00 -4.32
N LEU A 199 26.13 10.90 -4.15
CA LEU A 199 25.15 10.80 -3.07
C LEU A 199 24.12 9.73 -3.44
N GLU A 200 24.29 8.54 -2.87
CA GLU A 200 23.34 7.45 -3.00
C GLU A 200 22.27 7.51 -1.91
N LEU A 201 21.09 6.98 -2.23
CA LEU A 201 19.99 6.84 -1.32
C LEU A 201 19.71 5.36 -1.06
N LYS A 202 19.34 5.06 0.18
CA LYS A 202 18.86 3.75 0.62
C LYS A 202 17.46 3.87 1.19
N ILE A 203 16.76 2.76 1.29
CA ILE A 203 15.48 2.69 2.01
C ILE A 203 15.71 3.10 3.47
N SER A 204 14.89 4.02 3.97
CA SER A 204 14.94 4.47 5.37
C SER A 204 14.38 3.39 6.30
N ASP A 205 14.62 3.51 7.61
CA ASP A 205 14.02 2.60 8.60
C ASP A 205 12.48 2.58 8.50
N ALA A 206 11.86 3.75 8.30
CA ALA A 206 10.42 3.86 8.13
C ALA A 206 9.95 3.26 6.80
N GLY A 207 10.68 3.48 5.70
CA GLY A 207 10.39 2.85 4.41
C GLY A 207 10.49 1.33 4.47
N ALA A 208 11.47 0.79 5.20
CA ALA A 208 11.62 -0.65 5.40
C ALA A 208 10.47 -1.24 6.23
N LEU A 209 10.06 -0.56 7.30
CA LEU A 209 8.90 -0.96 8.11
C LEU A 209 7.60 -0.92 7.29
N LEU A 210 7.41 0.10 6.46
CA LEU A 210 6.26 0.19 5.56
C LEU A 210 6.24 -0.97 4.57
N LYS A 211 7.36 -1.29 3.90
CA LYS A 211 7.47 -2.45 3.01
C LYS A 211 7.17 -3.77 3.74
N LEU A 212 7.69 -3.93 4.95
CA LEU A 212 7.51 -5.14 5.76
C LEU A 212 6.04 -5.34 6.17
N HIS A 213 5.34 -4.28 6.57
CA HIS A 213 4.01 -4.39 7.16
C HIS A 213 2.86 -4.10 6.19
N LEU A 214 3.10 -3.50 5.02
CA LEU A 214 2.07 -3.20 4.02
C LEU A 214 2.09 -4.12 2.81
N GLY A 215 2.97 -5.11 2.76
CA GLY A 215 3.03 -6.08 1.66
C GLY A 215 1.69 -6.80 1.42
N ASP A 216 1.00 -7.20 2.49
CA ASP A 216 -0.32 -7.86 2.40
C ASP A 216 -1.46 -6.85 2.13
N TYR A 217 -1.34 -5.61 2.63
CA TYR A 217 -2.31 -4.54 2.36
C TYR A 217 -2.40 -4.21 0.86
N LEU A 218 -1.26 -4.12 0.17
CA LEU A 218 -1.23 -3.89 -1.29
C LEU A 218 -1.90 -5.02 -2.08
N GLN A 219 -1.78 -6.26 -1.61
CA GLN A 219 -2.35 -7.43 -2.28
C GLN A 219 -3.89 -7.44 -2.22
N ASP A 220 -4.48 -6.75 -1.26
CA ASP A 220 -5.93 -6.62 -1.12
C ASP A 220 -6.51 -5.50 -2.00
N ARG A 221 -5.70 -4.49 -2.37
CA ARG A 221 -6.08 -3.38 -3.27
C ARG A 221 -5.87 -3.64 -4.77
N GLY A 222 -5.03 -4.60 -5.15
CA GLY A 222 -4.65 -4.82 -6.57
C GLY A 222 -5.82 -5.00 -7.56
N ASN A 223 -7.01 -5.39 -7.10
CA ASN A 223 -8.18 -5.53 -7.97
C ASN A 223 -8.85 -4.18 -8.37
N GLU A 224 -8.41 -3.04 -7.83
CA GLU A 224 -9.04 -1.73 -8.07
C GLU A 224 -8.82 -1.18 -9.49
N LEU A 225 -7.77 -1.61 -10.19
CA LEU A 225 -7.51 -1.13 -11.56
C LEU A 225 -8.57 -1.60 -12.57
N GLY A 226 -9.43 -2.57 -12.23
CA GLY A 226 -10.50 -3.04 -13.11
C GLY A 226 -10.03 -3.71 -14.41
N ILE A 227 -8.73 -4.03 -14.51
CA ILE A 227 -8.07 -4.49 -15.75
C ILE A 227 -8.72 -5.74 -16.32
N SER A 228 -9.20 -6.64 -15.47
CA SER A 228 -9.89 -7.86 -15.90
C SER A 228 -11.18 -7.60 -16.69
N ARG A 229 -11.71 -6.37 -16.63
CA ARG A 229 -12.97 -5.94 -17.25
C ARG A 229 -12.76 -4.99 -18.45
N MET A 230 -11.53 -4.53 -18.69
CA MET A 230 -11.21 -3.58 -19.76
C MET A 230 -11.27 -4.23 -21.15
N GLU A 231 -11.78 -3.49 -22.13
CA GLU A 231 -11.69 -3.83 -23.55
C GLU A 231 -10.30 -3.47 -24.11
N LEU A 232 -9.91 -4.06 -25.25
CA LEU A 232 -8.57 -3.89 -25.83
C LEU A 232 -8.16 -2.41 -26.02
N SER A 233 -9.09 -1.55 -26.42
CA SER A 233 -8.84 -0.11 -26.60
C SER A 233 -8.53 0.61 -25.29
N GLU A 234 -9.22 0.26 -24.20
CA GLU A 234 -8.98 0.82 -22.87
C GLU A 234 -7.61 0.38 -22.34
N ILE A 235 -7.23 -0.87 -22.64
CA ILE A 235 -5.92 -1.42 -22.30
C ILE A 235 -4.81 -0.64 -23.01
N GLN A 236 -4.93 -0.42 -24.32
CA GLN A 236 -3.97 0.35 -25.11
C GLN A 236 -3.86 1.79 -24.59
N GLN A 237 -4.99 2.46 -24.36
CA GLN A 237 -5.00 3.81 -23.81
C GLN A 237 -4.32 3.91 -22.44
N TYR A 238 -4.45 2.89 -21.60
CA TYR A 238 -3.74 2.83 -20.33
C TYR A 238 -2.22 2.71 -20.55
N LEU A 239 -1.77 1.80 -21.42
CA LEU A 239 -0.35 1.62 -21.73
C LEU A 239 0.28 2.89 -22.32
N ASP A 240 -0.42 3.59 -23.21
CA ASP A 240 0.04 4.88 -23.77
C ASP A 240 0.25 5.94 -22.67
N LYS A 241 -0.67 6.00 -21.69
CA LYS A 241 -0.52 6.91 -20.54
C LYS A 241 0.70 6.56 -19.69
N LEU A 242 1.17 5.31 -19.69
CA LEU A 242 2.36 4.94 -18.92
C LEU A 242 3.64 5.56 -19.48
N GLU A 243 3.66 5.97 -20.75
CA GLU A 243 4.85 6.58 -21.37
C GLU A 243 5.22 7.94 -20.77
N GLN A 244 4.27 8.62 -20.10
CA GLN A 244 4.53 9.88 -19.41
C GLN A 244 5.36 9.72 -18.13
N TYR A 245 5.47 8.50 -17.61
CA TYR A 245 6.19 8.23 -16.36
C TYR A 245 7.68 7.94 -16.62
N PRO A 246 8.56 8.32 -15.68
CA PRO A 246 9.95 7.87 -15.69
C PRO A 246 10.05 6.34 -15.80
N GLU A 247 11.12 5.87 -16.44
CA GLU A 247 11.31 4.45 -16.80
C GLU A 247 11.08 3.49 -15.63
N HIS A 248 11.63 3.80 -14.44
CA HIS A 248 11.49 2.97 -13.26
C HIS A 248 10.02 2.84 -12.78
N LYS A 249 9.25 3.94 -12.75
CA LYS A 249 7.82 3.91 -12.39
C LYS A 249 7.01 3.15 -13.42
N ARG A 250 7.33 3.36 -14.70
CA ARG A 250 6.67 2.67 -15.82
C ARG A 250 6.81 1.15 -15.70
N PHE A 251 7.99 0.63 -15.32
CA PHE A 251 8.18 -0.81 -15.13
C PHE A 251 7.33 -1.39 -14.00
N ILE A 252 7.21 -0.68 -12.87
CA ILE A 252 6.36 -1.10 -11.76
C ILE A 252 4.90 -1.18 -12.21
N LEU A 253 4.41 -0.15 -12.91
CA LEU A 253 3.03 -0.09 -13.41
C LEU A 253 2.74 -1.16 -14.46
N ILE A 254 3.65 -1.39 -15.42
CA ILE A 254 3.51 -2.47 -16.41
C ILE A 254 3.43 -3.82 -15.70
N LYS A 255 4.29 -4.06 -14.71
CA LYS A 255 4.33 -5.32 -13.96
C LYS A 255 3.03 -5.60 -13.24
N GLU A 256 2.51 -4.62 -12.52
CA GLU A 256 1.18 -4.69 -11.89
C GLU A 256 0.10 -4.95 -12.93
N TYR A 257 0.12 -4.21 -14.03
CA TYR A 257 -0.88 -4.33 -15.08
C TYR A 257 -0.93 -5.73 -15.69
N MET A 258 0.23 -6.31 -15.99
CA MET A 258 0.37 -7.65 -16.57
C MET A 258 -0.14 -8.76 -15.63
N VAL A 259 0.06 -8.60 -14.32
CA VAL A 259 -0.46 -9.53 -13.32
C VAL A 259 -1.98 -9.63 -13.40
N HIS A 260 -2.68 -8.50 -13.57
CA HIS A 260 -4.15 -8.52 -13.69
C HIS A 260 -4.64 -8.89 -15.10
N LEU A 261 -3.85 -8.60 -16.13
CA LEU A 261 -4.21 -8.89 -17.52
C LEU A 261 -4.37 -10.39 -17.81
N CYS A 262 -3.66 -11.27 -17.10
CA CYS A 262 -3.85 -12.72 -17.22
C CYS A 262 -5.31 -13.15 -16.99
N ASN A 263 -6.04 -12.44 -16.12
CA ASN A 263 -7.44 -12.68 -15.80
C ASN A 263 -8.42 -11.82 -16.63
N ASN A 264 -7.97 -11.15 -17.69
CA ASN A 264 -8.86 -10.43 -18.60
C ASN A 264 -9.44 -11.41 -19.65
N PHE A 265 -10.75 -11.66 -19.59
CA PHE A 265 -11.45 -12.53 -20.55
C PHE A 265 -12.15 -11.75 -21.68
N LYS A 266 -11.97 -10.43 -21.74
CA LYS A 266 -12.52 -9.56 -22.79
C LYS A 266 -11.68 -9.58 -24.06
N ILE A 267 -10.36 -9.68 -23.92
CA ILE A 267 -9.44 -9.78 -25.05
C ILE A 267 -9.15 -11.23 -25.42
N SER A 268 -8.86 -11.47 -26.71
CA SER A 268 -8.45 -12.79 -27.19
C SER A 268 -7.04 -13.17 -26.73
N ASP A 269 -6.68 -14.46 -26.80
CA ASP A 269 -5.31 -14.91 -26.53
C ASP A 269 -4.31 -14.32 -27.53
N ASP A 270 -4.73 -14.07 -28.77
CA ASP A 270 -3.90 -13.41 -29.79
C ASP A 270 -3.63 -11.94 -29.43
N ASP A 271 -4.66 -11.20 -29.00
CA ASP A 271 -4.50 -9.82 -28.53
C ASP A 271 -3.58 -9.74 -27.31
N PHE A 272 -3.77 -10.65 -26.35
CA PHE A 272 -2.89 -10.78 -25.19
C PHE A 272 -1.44 -11.01 -25.62
N ASN A 273 -1.19 -11.99 -26.49
CA ASN A 273 0.16 -12.31 -26.97
C ASN A 273 0.79 -11.15 -27.74
N ASN A 274 0.02 -10.44 -28.56
CA ASN A 274 0.50 -9.27 -29.31
C ASN A 274 0.88 -8.12 -28.39
N LEU A 275 0.05 -7.80 -27.39
CA LEU A 275 0.35 -6.77 -26.38
C LEU A 275 1.63 -7.09 -25.61
N LEU A 276 1.75 -8.32 -25.09
CA LEU A 276 2.95 -8.73 -24.34
C LEU A 276 4.20 -8.72 -25.22
N THR A 277 4.09 -9.13 -26.48
CA THR A 277 5.21 -9.10 -27.44
C THR A 277 5.68 -7.67 -27.68
N ALA A 278 4.75 -6.71 -27.85
CA ALA A 278 5.08 -5.30 -28.02
C ALA A 278 5.78 -4.71 -26.78
N ILE A 279 5.24 -4.97 -25.58
CA ILE A 279 5.84 -4.52 -24.31
C ILE A 279 7.26 -5.09 -24.15
N LEU A 280 7.42 -6.39 -24.36
CA LEU A 280 8.68 -7.10 -24.17
C LEU A 280 9.67 -6.92 -25.32
N TYR A 281 9.26 -6.32 -26.44
CA TYR A 281 10.19 -5.85 -27.48
C TYR A 281 10.97 -4.64 -26.99
N ASN A 282 10.29 -3.70 -26.33
CA ASN A 282 10.91 -2.50 -25.76
C ASN A 282 11.72 -2.80 -24.49
N VAL A 283 11.35 -3.85 -23.75
CA VAL A 283 11.95 -4.19 -22.45
C VAL A 283 12.20 -5.71 -22.32
N PRO A 284 13.16 -6.30 -23.05
CA PRO A 284 13.30 -7.76 -23.11
C PRO A 284 13.56 -8.44 -21.76
N PHE A 285 14.31 -7.79 -20.87
CA PHE A 285 14.67 -8.32 -19.56
C PHE A 285 13.48 -8.46 -18.60
N LEU A 286 12.39 -7.73 -18.85
CA LEU A 286 11.19 -7.70 -18.00
C LEU A 286 10.48 -9.06 -17.93
N ILE A 287 10.73 -9.98 -18.88
CA ILE A 287 10.03 -11.27 -18.94
C ILE A 287 10.24 -12.14 -17.70
N TYR A 288 11.45 -12.13 -17.12
CA TYR A 288 11.76 -12.93 -15.93
C TYR A 288 11.09 -12.35 -14.67
N ASP A 289 11.06 -11.03 -14.56
CA ASP A 289 10.40 -10.33 -13.45
C ASP A 289 8.88 -10.53 -13.51
N LEU A 290 8.28 -10.42 -14.71
CA LEU A 290 6.88 -10.73 -14.93
C LEU A 290 6.56 -12.18 -14.57
N HIS A 291 7.40 -13.13 -14.98
CA HIS A 291 7.21 -14.54 -14.64
C HIS A 291 7.18 -14.75 -13.13
N THR A 292 8.12 -14.14 -12.42
CA THR A 292 8.21 -14.23 -10.96
C THR A 292 6.97 -13.65 -10.29
N SER A 293 6.54 -12.45 -10.70
CA SER A 293 5.41 -11.78 -10.06
C SER A 293 4.05 -12.36 -10.41
N ILE A 294 3.85 -12.82 -11.65
CA ILE A 294 2.63 -13.54 -12.04
C ILE A 294 2.50 -14.84 -11.24
N ASN A 295 3.58 -15.59 -11.05
CA ASN A 295 3.55 -16.82 -10.24
C ASN A 295 3.33 -16.52 -8.74
N ALA A 296 3.93 -15.45 -8.21
CA ALA A 296 3.69 -15.04 -6.84
C ALA A 296 2.22 -14.67 -6.62
N TYR A 297 1.65 -13.87 -7.53
CA TYR A 297 0.24 -13.49 -7.49
C TYR A 297 -0.69 -14.69 -7.65
N TYR A 298 -0.40 -15.63 -8.56
CA TYR A 298 -1.14 -16.88 -8.73
C TYR A 298 -1.22 -17.69 -7.43
N LYS A 299 -0.09 -17.86 -6.73
CA LYS A 299 -0.04 -18.56 -5.43
C LYS A 299 -0.93 -17.88 -4.39
N ILE A 300 -0.92 -16.56 -4.36
CA ILE A 300 -1.75 -15.75 -3.45
C ILE A 300 -3.25 -15.96 -3.77
N GLN A 301 -3.66 -15.84 -5.03
CA GLN A 301 -5.05 -16.03 -5.44
C GLN A 301 -5.54 -17.44 -5.09
N THR A 302 -4.70 -18.46 -5.34
CA THR A 302 -5.02 -19.85 -4.99
C THR A 302 -5.21 -20.03 -3.48
N LYS A 303 -4.35 -19.42 -2.65
CA LYS A 303 -4.49 -19.45 -1.19
C LYS A 303 -5.78 -18.77 -0.71
N LYS A 304 -6.25 -17.74 -1.43
CA LYS A 304 -7.52 -17.04 -1.17
C LYS A 304 -8.75 -17.80 -1.71
N GLY A 305 -8.56 -18.91 -2.43
CA GLY A 305 -9.65 -19.64 -3.10
C GLY A 305 -10.19 -18.94 -4.35
N ASN A 306 -9.44 -17.98 -4.91
CA ASN A 306 -9.80 -17.27 -6.12
C ASN A 306 -9.24 -17.96 -7.37
N ASP A 307 -10.00 -17.94 -8.45
CA ASP A 307 -9.54 -18.40 -9.76
C ASP A 307 -8.53 -17.44 -10.38
N TYR A 308 -7.51 -18.00 -11.03
CA TYR A 308 -6.52 -17.23 -11.79
C TYR A 308 -6.03 -18.02 -13.01
N ASN A 309 -6.09 -17.39 -14.18
CA ASN A 309 -5.75 -17.97 -15.47
C ASN A 309 -4.22 -17.95 -15.71
N ILE A 310 -3.50 -18.69 -14.87
CA ILE A 310 -2.06 -18.90 -15.00
C ILE A 310 -1.69 -19.59 -16.32
N GLY A 311 -2.59 -20.41 -16.85
CA GLY A 311 -2.39 -21.14 -18.11
C GLY A 311 -2.16 -20.21 -19.30
N ARG A 312 -2.85 -19.07 -19.35
CA ARG A 312 -2.64 -18.04 -20.38
C ARG A 312 -1.20 -17.53 -20.39
N TRP A 313 -0.68 -17.17 -19.22
CA TRP A 313 0.72 -16.74 -19.07
C TRP A 313 1.71 -17.85 -19.40
N GLN A 314 1.48 -19.08 -18.92
CA GLN A 314 2.37 -20.21 -19.18
C GLN A 314 2.50 -20.54 -20.66
N LYS A 315 1.41 -20.48 -21.43
CA LYS A 315 1.44 -20.66 -22.89
C LYS A 315 2.35 -19.63 -23.57
N PHE A 316 2.18 -18.34 -23.24
CA PHE A 316 3.00 -17.26 -23.78
C PHE A 316 4.48 -17.38 -23.36
N TYR A 317 4.75 -17.62 -22.08
CA TYR A 317 6.11 -17.72 -21.56
C TYR A 317 6.87 -18.91 -22.18
N ASN A 318 6.21 -20.05 -22.33
CA ASN A 318 6.81 -21.26 -22.91
C ASN A 318 7.04 -21.12 -24.42
N SER A 319 6.14 -20.47 -25.17
CA SER A 319 6.34 -20.27 -26.61
C SER A 319 7.56 -19.40 -26.91
N ARG A 320 7.88 -18.42 -26.05
CA ARG A 320 9.04 -17.53 -26.23
C ARG A 320 10.36 -18.17 -25.80
N ASN A 321 10.37 -18.93 -24.69
CA ASN A 321 11.58 -19.57 -24.17
C ASN A 321 11.90 -20.92 -24.84
N GLY A 322 10.89 -21.60 -25.41
CA GLY A 322 11.11 -22.77 -26.27
C GLY A 322 11.82 -22.45 -27.58
N SER A 323 11.82 -21.19 -28.02
CA SER A 323 12.52 -20.73 -29.24
C SER A 323 13.99 -20.34 -29.02
N GLN A 324 14.50 -20.34 -27.78
CA GLN A 324 15.93 -20.11 -27.49
C GLN A 324 16.76 -21.41 -27.44
N ILE A 325 16.13 -22.57 -27.68
CA ILE A 325 16.78 -23.88 -27.75
C ILE A 325 16.52 -24.48 -29.14
N ILE A 326 16.98 -23.81 -30.21
CA ILE A 326 17.25 -24.42 -31.52
C ILE A 326 18.52 -23.81 -32.08
#